data_AF-A0A147K236-F1
#
_entry.id   AF-A0A147K236-F1
#
_cell.length_a   1.000
_cell.length_b   1.000
_cell.length_c   1.000
_cell.angle_alpha   90.00
_cell.angle_beta   90.00
_cell.angle_gamma   90.00
#
_symmetry.space_group_name_H-M   'P 1'
#
loop_
_entity.id
_entity.type
_entity.pdbx_description
1 polymer ?
#
loop_
_entity_poly.entity_id
_entity_poly.type
_entity_poly.pdbx_seq_one_letter_code
_entity_poly.pdbx_strand_id
1 'polypeptide(L)'
;MNSNDELVKFLKRQIEIEIKIISSLNGALSKIENPAVKGVLKGISLDSAKHAEMYDAAIKLLSGATPALSQEQLDEQKELVQKHIRIESELIERLENVLKNIDDEKVRLLLNAILSDERRHHELLKKVLEIIVRGETITEEDWWDVLWRDVPYHGAPGG
;
A
#
# COMPACT_ATOMS: atom_id res chain seq x y z
N MET A 1 -22.50 3.31 -24.24
CA MET A 1 -21.24 2.91 -23.60
C MET A 1 -21.50 2.93 -22.11
N ASN A 2 -21.25 1.83 -21.41
CA ASN A 2 -21.64 1.69 -20.01
C ASN A 2 -20.67 2.49 -19.13
N SER A 3 -21.14 3.03 -18.00
CA SER A 3 -20.31 3.85 -17.09
C SER A 3 -19.03 3.13 -16.66
N ASN A 4 -19.08 1.80 -16.55
CA ASN A 4 -17.93 0.97 -16.18
C ASN A 4 -16.86 0.89 -17.27
N ASP A 5 -17.21 0.95 -18.56
CA ASP A 5 -16.22 0.88 -19.65
C ASP A 5 -15.35 2.14 -19.69
N GLU A 6 -15.97 3.30 -19.47
CA GLU A 6 -15.27 4.59 -19.40
C GLU A 6 -14.41 4.68 -18.14
N LEU A 7 -14.92 4.16 -17.00
CA LEU A 7 -14.14 4.07 -15.77
C LEU A 7 -12.91 3.17 -15.94
N VAL A 8 -13.06 1.97 -16.52
CA VAL A 8 -11.92 1.06 -16.76
C VAL A 8 -10.90 1.69 -17.71
N LYS A 9 -11.33 2.39 -18.76
CA LYS A 9 -10.42 3.15 -19.64
C LYS A 9 -9.67 4.23 -18.89
N PHE A 10 -10.35 4.98 -18.01
CA PHE A 10 -9.74 6.00 -17.19
C PHE A 10 -8.65 5.41 -16.28
N LEU A 11 -8.93 4.31 -15.58
CA LEU A 11 -7.97 3.64 -14.70
C LEU A 11 -6.76 3.11 -15.48
N LYS A 12 -6.97 2.49 -16.65
CA LYS A 12 -5.87 2.06 -17.54
C LYS A 12 -4.98 3.23 -17.93
N ARG A 13 -5.57 4.39 -18.23
CA ARG A 13 -4.80 5.58 -18.54
C ARG A 13 -4.00 6.09 -17.35
N GLN A 14 -4.51 5.97 -16.13
CA GLN A 14 -3.74 6.33 -14.93
C GLN A 14 -2.53 5.42 -14.77
N ILE A 15 -2.67 4.10 -14.98
CA ILE A 15 -1.54 3.16 -14.97
C ILE A 15 -0.44 3.59 -15.96
N GLU A 16 -0.81 3.98 -17.19
CA GLU A 16 0.16 4.47 -18.17
C GLU A 16 0.89 5.74 -17.71
N ILE A 17 0.22 6.62 -16.96
CA ILE A 17 0.81 7.84 -16.41
C ILE A 17 1.79 7.47 -15.29
N GLU A 18 1.38 6.62 -14.35
CA GLU A 18 2.22 6.18 -13.23
C GLU A 18 3.49 5.47 -13.72
N ILE A 19 3.39 4.60 -14.73
CA ILE A 19 4.54 3.93 -15.35
C ILE A 19 5.52 4.93 -15.98
N LYS A 20 5.01 6.02 -16.58
CA LYS A 20 5.87 7.09 -17.14
C LYS A 20 6.60 7.84 -16.04
N ILE A 21 5.93 8.12 -14.91
CA ILE A 21 6.55 8.75 -13.74
C ILE A 21 7.68 7.86 -13.21
N ILE A 22 7.40 6.57 -12.98
CA ILE A 22 8.40 5.58 -12.53
C ILE A 22 9.62 5.55 -13.45
N SER A 23 9.39 5.48 -14.77
CA SER A 23 10.46 5.42 -15.77
C SER A 23 11.31 6.68 -15.78
N SER A 24 10.66 7.85 -15.73
CA SER A 24 11.33 9.15 -15.69
C SER A 24 12.19 9.32 -14.43
N LEU A 25 11.64 8.97 -13.27
CA LEU A 25 12.35 9.09 -11.99
C LEU A 25 13.51 8.10 -11.91
N ASN A 26 13.30 6.82 -12.21
CA ASN A 26 14.37 5.82 -12.17
C ASN A 26 15.53 6.15 -13.14
N GLY A 27 15.24 6.71 -14.32
CA GLY A 27 16.27 7.17 -15.25
C GLY A 27 17.09 8.36 -14.75
N ALA A 28 16.50 9.20 -13.89
CA ALA A 28 17.17 10.37 -13.30
C ALA A 28 17.93 10.04 -12.01
N LEU A 29 17.47 9.07 -11.21
CA LEU A 29 18.01 8.76 -9.87
C LEU A 29 19.51 8.39 -9.86
N SER A 30 20.04 7.85 -10.96
CA SER A 30 21.48 7.52 -11.08
C SER A 30 22.38 8.76 -11.13
N LYS A 31 21.84 9.92 -11.52
CA LYS A 31 22.56 11.19 -11.67
C LYS A 31 22.41 12.11 -10.45
N ILE A 32 21.56 11.74 -9.49
CA ILE A 32 21.29 12.56 -8.30
C ILE A 32 22.21 12.12 -7.17
N GLU A 33 23.14 13.00 -6.81
CA GLU A 33 24.12 12.77 -5.74
C GLU A 33 23.58 13.15 -4.37
N ASN A 34 22.71 14.18 -4.28
CA ASN A 34 22.16 14.62 -3.00
C ASN A 34 21.23 13.53 -2.42
N PRO A 35 21.54 12.97 -1.25
CA PRO A 35 20.80 11.82 -0.71
C PRO A 35 19.36 12.16 -0.30
N ALA A 36 19.09 13.39 0.14
CA ALA A 36 17.74 13.81 0.51
C ALA A 36 16.84 13.92 -0.73
N VAL A 37 17.33 14.58 -1.79
CA VAL A 37 16.61 14.68 -3.07
C VAL A 37 16.40 13.29 -3.67
N LYS A 38 17.43 12.44 -3.63
CA LYS A 38 17.35 11.06 -4.12
C LYS A 38 16.30 10.23 -3.35
N GLY A 39 16.28 10.36 -2.02
CA GLY A 39 15.31 9.70 -1.16
C GLY A 39 13.87 10.09 -1.48
N VAL A 40 13.59 11.40 -1.57
CA VAL A 40 12.25 11.91 -1.90
C VAL A 40 11.78 11.42 -3.27
N LEU A 41 12.62 11.56 -4.30
CA LEU A 41 12.25 11.12 -5.66
C LEU A 41 12.11 9.60 -5.76
N LYS A 42 12.89 8.84 -5.00
CA LYS A 42 12.70 7.39 -4.92
C LYS A 42 11.38 7.04 -4.24
N GLY A 43 11.02 7.73 -3.16
CA GLY A 43 9.72 7.59 -2.49
C GLY A 43 8.56 7.83 -3.45
N ILE A 44 8.57 8.95 -4.18
CA ILE A 44 7.53 9.24 -5.20
C ILE A 44 7.45 8.14 -6.26
N SER A 45 8.58 7.59 -6.69
CA SER A 45 8.57 6.47 -7.64
C SER A 45 7.97 5.19 -7.06
N LEU A 46 8.09 4.96 -5.74
CA LEU A 46 7.47 3.81 -5.07
C LEU A 46 5.97 4.04 -4.91
N ASP A 47 5.55 5.26 -4.58
CA ASP A 47 4.13 5.63 -4.51
C ASP A 47 3.44 5.46 -5.86
N SER A 48 4.06 5.92 -6.96
CA SER A 48 3.55 5.68 -8.30
C SER A 48 3.42 4.20 -8.64
N ALA A 49 4.35 3.36 -8.18
CA ALA A 49 4.24 1.91 -8.36
C ALA A 49 3.06 1.35 -7.57
N LYS A 50 2.89 1.76 -6.31
CA LYS A 50 1.72 1.41 -5.48
C LYS A 50 0.42 1.81 -6.19
N HIS A 51 0.30 3.04 -6.69
CA HIS A 51 -0.91 3.50 -7.39
C HIS A 51 -1.23 2.67 -8.63
N ALA A 52 -0.22 2.34 -9.44
CA ALA A 52 -0.41 1.51 -10.63
C ALA A 52 -0.99 0.13 -10.29
N GLU A 53 -0.47 -0.52 -9.24
CA GLU A 53 -0.99 -1.79 -8.73
C GLU A 53 -2.43 -1.64 -8.21
N MET A 54 -2.74 -0.55 -7.50
CA MET A 54 -4.10 -0.30 -7.01
C MET A 54 -5.11 -0.10 -8.14
N TYR A 55 -4.75 0.64 -9.20
CA TYR A 55 -5.59 0.82 -10.37
C TYR A 55 -5.81 -0.51 -11.11
N ASP A 56 -4.78 -1.35 -11.23
CA ASP A 56 -4.91 -2.67 -11.86
C ASP A 56 -5.80 -3.60 -11.04
N ALA A 57 -5.65 -3.63 -9.71
CA ALA A 57 -6.52 -4.36 -8.81
C ALA A 57 -7.99 -3.92 -8.93
N ALA A 58 -8.25 -2.61 -8.97
CA ALA A 58 -9.58 -2.07 -9.19
C ALA A 58 -10.18 -2.51 -10.54
N ILE A 59 -9.40 -2.52 -11.63
CA ILE A 59 -9.85 -3.00 -12.94
C ILE A 59 -10.22 -4.49 -12.89
N LYS A 60 -9.43 -5.33 -12.20
CA LYS A 60 -9.72 -6.75 -12.03
C LYS A 60 -11.01 -6.98 -11.26
N LEU A 61 -11.22 -6.24 -10.17
CA LEU A 61 -12.46 -6.29 -9.38
C LEU A 61 -13.67 -5.82 -10.19
N LEU A 62 -13.57 -4.69 -10.91
CA LEU A 62 -14.64 -4.17 -11.76
C LEU A 62 -15.02 -5.11 -12.92
N SER A 63 -14.10 -5.98 -13.34
CA SER A 63 -14.33 -6.95 -14.42
C SER A 63 -14.75 -8.33 -13.92
N GLY A 64 -14.86 -8.53 -12.59
CA GLY A 64 -15.16 -9.84 -11.98
C GLY A 64 -14.05 -10.87 -12.21
N ALA A 65 -12.83 -10.42 -12.52
CA ALA A 65 -11.69 -11.25 -12.86
C ALA A 65 -10.81 -11.58 -11.64
N THR A 66 -11.44 -11.80 -10.48
CA THR A 66 -10.76 -12.26 -9.27
C THR A 66 -10.53 -13.78 -9.34
N PRO A 67 -9.28 -14.24 -9.26
CA PRO A 67 -9.00 -15.68 -9.26
C PRO A 67 -9.62 -16.33 -8.02
N ALA A 68 -10.22 -17.52 -8.19
CA ALA A 68 -10.50 -18.38 -7.05
C ALA A 68 -9.17 -18.80 -6.40
N LEU A 69 -9.07 -18.68 -5.08
CA LEU A 69 -7.89 -19.10 -4.32
C LEU A 69 -8.05 -20.54 -3.86
N SER A 70 -7.01 -21.36 -4.04
CA SER A 70 -6.94 -22.67 -3.39
C SER A 70 -6.67 -22.52 -1.89
N GLN A 71 -6.98 -23.56 -1.11
CA GLN A 71 -6.66 -23.58 0.33
C GLN A 71 -5.16 -23.40 0.59
N GLU A 72 -4.31 -24.00 -0.25
CA GLU A 72 -2.85 -23.83 -0.18
C GLU A 72 -2.43 -22.37 -0.36
N GLN A 73 -3.01 -21.67 -1.34
CA GLN A 73 -2.74 -20.24 -1.57
C GLN A 73 -3.22 -19.38 -0.40
N LEU A 74 -4.38 -19.69 0.20
CA LEU A 74 -4.89 -18.99 1.38
C LEU A 74 -3.95 -19.17 2.58
N ASP A 75 -3.44 -20.39 2.78
CA ASP A 75 -2.52 -20.70 3.88
C ASP A 75 -1.17 -19.99 3.71
N GLU A 76 -0.61 -19.99 2.49
CA GLU A 76 0.61 -19.24 2.17
C GLU A 76 0.46 -17.73 2.41
N GLN A 77 -0.65 -17.15 1.93
CA GLN A 77 -0.93 -15.73 2.13
C GLN A 77 -1.12 -15.40 3.61
N LYS A 78 -1.83 -16.27 4.36
CA LYS A 78 -2.01 -16.13 5.81
C LYS A 78 -0.69 -16.13 6.55
N GLU A 79 0.20 -17.07 6.25
CA GLU A 79 1.51 -17.16 6.89
C GLU A 79 2.35 -15.91 6.61
N LEU A 80 2.35 -15.44 5.36
CA LEU A 80 3.06 -14.24 4.94
C LEU A 80 2.54 -13.00 5.69
N VAL A 81 1.23 -12.79 5.72
CA VAL A 81 0.61 -11.63 6.39
C VAL A 81 0.89 -11.68 7.89
N GLN A 82 0.74 -12.85 8.53
CA GLN A 82 1.06 -13.01 9.96
C GLN A 82 2.52 -12.73 10.28
N LYS A 83 3.45 -13.13 9.39
CA LYS A 83 4.86 -12.80 9.53
C LYS A 83 5.08 -11.29 9.50
N HIS A 84 4.47 -10.58 8.55
CA HIS A 84 4.62 -9.13 8.45
C HIS A 84 3.97 -8.38 9.61
N ILE A 85 2.80 -8.81 10.13
CA ILE A 85 2.21 -8.25 11.37
C ILE A 85 3.21 -8.30 12.54
N ARG A 86 3.96 -9.41 12.69
CA ARG A 86 4.99 -9.52 13.74
C ARG A 86 6.15 -8.55 13.51
N ILE A 87 6.63 -8.45 12.27
CA ILE A 87 7.72 -7.53 11.88
C ILE A 87 7.31 -6.07 12.16
N GLU A 88 6.12 -5.66 11.74
CA GLU A 88 5.60 -4.30 11.97
C GLU A 88 5.47 -4.01 13.47
N SER A 89 4.93 -4.95 14.25
CA SER A 89 4.83 -4.79 15.71
C SER A 89 6.18 -4.57 16.37
N GLU A 90 7.20 -5.36 16.00
CA GLU A 90 8.56 -5.21 16.52
C GLU A 90 9.19 -3.87 16.11
N LEU A 91 8.93 -3.41 14.88
CA LEU A 91 9.43 -2.13 14.39
C LEU A 91 8.78 -0.95 15.12
N ILE A 92 7.46 -0.99 15.32
CA ILE A 92 6.70 0.00 16.09
C ILE A 92 7.28 0.13 17.51
N GLU A 93 7.47 -0.97 18.22
CA GLU A 93 8.03 -0.96 19.58
C GLU A 93 9.45 -0.37 19.61
N ARG A 94 10.29 -0.72 18.62
CA ARG A 94 11.65 -0.16 18.51
C ARG A 94 11.62 1.34 18.28
N LEU A 95 10.79 1.82 17.35
CA LEU A 95 10.64 3.24 17.05
C LEU A 95 10.15 4.03 18.25
N GLU A 96 9.12 3.53 18.95
CA GLU A 96 8.58 4.15 20.16
C GLU A 96 9.63 4.27 21.27
N ASN A 97 10.48 3.26 21.45
CA ASN A 97 11.55 3.29 22.44
C ASN A 97 12.67 4.26 22.08
N VAL A 98 13.07 4.31 20.81
CA VAL A 98 14.11 5.22 20.31
C VAL A 98 13.63 6.68 20.40
N LEU A 99 12.37 6.96 20.07
CA LEU A 99 11.78 8.30 20.12
C LEU A 99 11.80 8.96 21.50
N LYS A 100 11.88 8.18 22.59
CA LYS A 100 11.98 8.70 23.98
C LYS A 100 13.28 9.47 24.23
N ASN A 101 14.35 9.16 23.48
CA ASN A 101 15.70 9.63 23.77
C ASN A 101 16.35 10.37 22.59
N ILE A 102 15.58 10.76 21.57
CA ILE A 102 16.11 11.53 20.44
C ILE A 102 16.08 13.02 20.76
N ASP A 103 17.23 13.67 20.68
CA ASP A 103 17.35 15.14 20.83
C ASP A 103 17.14 15.89 19.51
N ASP A 104 17.55 15.32 18.37
CA ASP A 104 17.42 15.97 17.06
C ASP A 104 15.95 16.04 16.62
N GLU A 105 15.40 17.25 16.55
CA GLU A 105 14.00 17.51 16.21
C GLU A 105 13.64 17.04 14.80
N LYS A 106 14.53 17.17 13.82
CA LYS A 106 14.26 16.76 12.44
C LYS A 106 14.20 15.24 12.32
N VAL A 107 15.13 14.55 12.98
CA VAL A 107 15.13 13.08 13.08
C VAL A 107 13.89 12.60 13.84
N ARG A 108 13.50 13.30 14.92
CA ARG A 108 12.27 13.00 15.65
C ARG A 108 11.02 13.14 14.77
N LEU A 109 10.91 14.19 13.97
CA LEU A 109 9.80 14.37 13.03
C LEU A 109 9.76 13.27 11.97
N LEU A 110 10.91 12.93 11.39
CA LEU A 110 11.04 11.84 10.43
C LEU A 110 10.57 10.50 11.01
N LEU A 111 11.07 10.14 12.19
CA LEU A 111 10.74 8.85 12.81
C LEU A 111 9.28 8.79 13.30
N ASN A 112 8.69 9.91 13.69
CA ASN A 112 7.25 9.97 13.96
C ASN A 112 6.40 9.75 12.68
N ALA A 113 6.84 10.29 11.55
CA ALA A 113 6.15 10.06 10.28
C ALA A 113 6.21 8.58 9.88
N ILE A 114 7.38 7.94 10.01
CA ILE A 114 7.56 6.50 9.78
C ILE A 114 6.71 5.68 10.76
N LEU A 115 6.78 5.96 12.07
CA LEU A 115 5.96 5.27 13.08
C LEU A 115 4.46 5.35 12.79
N SER A 116 3.99 6.50 12.30
CA SER A 116 2.59 6.68 11.89
C SER A 116 2.22 5.80 10.70
N ASP A 117 3.15 5.60 9.75
CA ASP A 117 2.98 4.72 8.60
C ASP A 117 2.95 3.24 9.02
N GLU A 118 3.91 2.79 9.82
CA GLU A 118 3.95 1.39 10.27
C GLU A 118 2.73 1.00 11.11
N ARG A 119 2.19 1.93 11.92
CA ARG A 119 0.92 1.70 12.62
C ARG A 119 -0.24 1.52 11.65
N ARG A 120 -0.29 2.27 10.54
CA ARG A 120 -1.31 2.08 9.50
C ARG A 120 -1.13 0.75 8.79
N HIS A 121 0.10 0.42 8.39
CA HIS A 121 0.43 -0.85 7.75
C HIS A 121 0.04 -2.04 8.63
N HIS A 122 0.36 -1.99 9.92
CA HIS A 122 0.02 -3.04 10.88
C HIS A 122 -1.49 -3.28 10.97
N GLU A 123 -2.29 -2.22 11.07
CA GLU A 123 -3.75 -2.34 11.11
C GLU A 123 -4.33 -2.82 9.77
N LEU A 124 -3.77 -2.38 8.64
CA LEU A 124 -4.15 -2.87 7.31
C LEU A 124 -3.88 -4.38 7.18
N LEU A 125 -2.70 -4.85 7.58
CA LEU A 125 -2.33 -6.27 7.53
C LEU A 125 -3.25 -7.14 8.40
N LYS A 126 -3.65 -6.66 9.58
CA LYS A 126 -4.66 -7.36 10.41
C LYS A 126 -5.99 -7.51 9.68
N LYS A 127 -6.43 -6.49 8.93
CA LYS A 127 -7.67 -6.57 8.14
C LYS A 127 -7.55 -7.51 6.95
N VAL A 128 -6.42 -7.50 6.26
CA VAL A 128 -6.12 -8.48 5.21
C VAL A 128 -6.19 -9.90 5.79
N LEU A 129 -5.60 -10.13 6.97
CA LEU A 129 -5.66 -11.42 7.64
C LEU A 129 -7.09 -11.83 8.02
N GLU A 130 -7.90 -10.90 8.55
CA GLU A 130 -9.32 -11.14 8.88
C GLU A 130 -10.10 -11.64 7.66
N ILE A 131 -9.81 -11.09 6.47
CA ILE A 131 -10.48 -11.48 5.22
C ILE A 131 -9.98 -12.82 4.71
N ILE A 132 -8.65 -13.04 4.64
CA ILE A 132 -8.07 -14.31 4.20
C ILE A 132 -8.59 -15.49 5.05
N VAL A 133 -8.74 -15.28 6.36
CA VAL A 133 -9.24 -16.33 7.29
C VAL A 133 -10.68 -16.76 7.01
N ARG A 134 -11.49 -15.93 6.32
CA ARG A 134 -12.85 -16.31 5.90
C ARG A 134 -12.85 -17.35 4.77
N GLY A 135 -11.73 -17.51 4.06
CA GLY A 135 -11.53 -18.55 3.05
C GLY A 135 -12.62 -18.58 2.00
N GLU A 136 -13.39 -19.67 1.95
CA GLU A 136 -14.44 -19.90 0.95
C GLU A 136 -15.58 -18.85 1.00
N THR A 137 -15.72 -18.08 2.07
CA THR A 137 -16.77 -17.06 2.20
C THR A 137 -16.31 -15.64 1.88
N ILE A 138 -15.14 -15.48 1.24
CA ILE A 138 -14.66 -14.17 0.80
C ILE A 138 -15.50 -13.66 -0.37
N THR A 139 -15.91 -12.39 -0.29
CA THR A 139 -16.72 -11.71 -1.32
C THR A 139 -15.89 -10.69 -2.11
N GLU A 140 -16.41 -10.22 -3.25
CA GLU A 140 -15.80 -9.10 -3.97
C GLU A 140 -15.78 -7.80 -3.13
N GLU A 141 -16.79 -7.58 -2.30
CA GLU A 141 -16.87 -6.44 -1.38
C GLU A 141 -15.73 -6.46 -0.35
N ASP A 142 -15.37 -7.65 0.15
CA ASP A 142 -14.20 -7.80 1.04
C ASP A 142 -12.90 -7.39 0.34
N TRP A 143 -12.73 -7.69 -0.95
CA TRP A 143 -11.55 -7.26 -1.70
C TRP A 143 -11.52 -5.75 -1.95
N TRP A 144 -12.68 -5.12 -2.16
CA TRP A 144 -12.79 -3.67 -2.23
C TRP A 144 -12.42 -3.02 -0.89
N ASP A 145 -12.83 -3.60 0.23
CA ASP A 145 -12.49 -3.12 1.57
C ASP A 145 -10.97 -3.13 1.82
N VAL A 146 -10.27 -4.16 1.36
CA VAL A 146 -8.79 -4.20 1.42
C VAL A 146 -8.18 -3.09 0.60
N LEU A 147 -8.61 -2.95 -0.66
CA LEU A 147 -8.05 -1.99 -1.60
C LEU A 147 -8.29 -0.53 -1.16
N TRP A 148 -9.46 -0.26 -0.57
CA TRP A 148 -9.87 1.09 -0.17
C TRP A 148 -9.24 1.56 1.14
N ARG A 149 -8.98 0.65 2.09
CA ARG A 149 -8.43 1.02 3.41
C ARG A 149 -6.99 1.55 3.38
N ASP A 150 -6.25 1.26 2.32
CA ASP A 150 -4.88 1.75 2.12
C ASP A 150 -4.83 3.17 1.50
N VAL A 151 -5.99 3.73 1.13
CA VAL A 151 -6.09 5.10 0.63
C VAL A 151 -6.16 6.08 1.82
N PRO A 152 -5.29 7.11 1.89
CA PRO A 152 -5.30 8.08 2.99
C PRO A 152 -6.64 8.82 3.13
N TYR A 153 -7.05 9.13 4.37
CA TYR A 153 -8.22 9.92 4.77
C TYR A 153 -9.60 9.22 4.80
N HIS A 154 -9.71 7.92 4.62
CA HIS A 154 -11.00 7.24 4.81
C HIS A 154 -11.33 7.05 6.30
N GLY A 155 -12.40 7.71 6.75
CA GLY A 155 -12.84 7.75 8.14
C GLY A 155 -12.73 9.13 8.82
N ALA A 156 -12.26 10.17 8.13
CA ALA A 156 -12.52 11.55 8.55
C ALA A 156 -13.96 11.92 8.16
N PRO A 157 -14.73 12.61 9.04
CA PRO A 157 -16.05 13.10 8.65
C PRO A 157 -15.85 14.21 7.59
N GLY A 158 -16.01 13.89 6.31
CA GLY A 158 -15.90 14.90 5.25
C GLY A 158 -15.60 14.45 3.82
N GLY A 159 -15.90 13.21 3.41
CA GLY A 159 -15.76 12.80 2.01
C GLY A 159 -16.33 11.42 1.73
#